data_AF-A0A7Z9SC56-F1
#
_entry.id   AF-A0A7Z9SC56-F1
#
_cell.length_a   1.000
_cell.length_b   1.000
_cell.length_c   1.000
_cell.angle_alpha   90.00
_cell.angle_beta   90.00
_cell.angle_gamma   90.00
#
_symmetry.space_group_name_H-M   'P 1'
#
loop_
_entity.id
_entity.type
_entity.pdbx_description
1 polymer ?
#
loop_
_entity_poly.entity_id
_entity_poly.type
_entity_poly.pdbx_seq_one_letter_code
_entity_poly.pdbx_strand_id
1 'polypeptide(L)'
;MISGQLTGSGLKFIIDYPRQDDNGLVEGRVLLFLSQNDEKEPRLQISDNSTTGFVFGVDAIGKQAPAGVTVDNEIFGYPVPSLDDIPAGEYWVQGLIHKYETFDLKTGHRVKLPMDRGEGQHWHSAPGNYYSTPKKVTLDPKK
;
A
#
# COMPACT_ATOMS: atom_id res chain seq x y z
N MET A 1 -5.78 7.05 -7.79
CA MET A 1 -7.13 6.61 -7.32
C MET A 1 -7.10 5.14 -6.95
N ILE A 2 -7.95 4.67 -6.02
CA ILE A 2 -8.09 3.22 -5.78
C ILE A 2 -9.39 2.73 -6.38
N SER A 3 -9.29 1.68 -7.17
CA SER A 3 -10.42 0.88 -7.63
C SER A 3 -10.21 -0.56 -7.14
N GLY A 4 -11.10 -1.03 -6.28
CA GLY A 4 -11.22 -2.46 -5.97
C GLY A 4 -12.21 -3.09 -6.95
N GLN A 5 -11.85 -4.24 -7.51
CA GLN A 5 -12.74 -5.06 -8.31
C GLN A 5 -12.67 -6.51 -7.81
N LEU A 6 -13.84 -7.12 -7.60
CA LEU A 6 -13.94 -8.58 -7.49
C LEU A 6 -13.74 -9.14 -8.89
N THR A 7 -12.65 -9.87 -9.09
CA THR A 7 -12.43 -10.65 -10.31
C THR A 7 -12.78 -12.10 -10.03
N GLY A 8 -13.18 -12.89 -11.04
CA GLY A 8 -13.51 -14.31 -10.87
C GLY A 8 -12.37 -15.22 -10.38
N SER A 9 -11.23 -14.63 -9.98
CA SER A 9 -10.03 -15.27 -9.45
C SER A 9 -9.64 -14.76 -8.04
N GLY A 10 -10.53 -14.06 -7.34
CA GLY A 10 -10.27 -13.50 -5.99
C GLY A 10 -10.27 -11.97 -5.93
N LEU A 11 -9.94 -11.45 -4.75
CA LEU A 11 -9.88 -10.00 -4.51
C LEU A 11 -8.71 -9.36 -5.26
N LYS A 12 -8.99 -8.26 -5.97
CA LYS A 12 -8.00 -7.48 -6.68
C LYS A 12 -8.19 -5.99 -6.44
N PHE A 13 -7.11 -5.31 -6.08
CA PHE A 13 -7.05 -3.87 -5.93
C PHE A 13 -6.05 -3.27 -6.90
N ILE A 14 -6.44 -2.17 -7.54
CA ILE A 14 -5.53 -1.37 -8.36
C ILE A 14 -5.30 -0.04 -7.64
N ILE A 15 -4.05 0.22 -7.30
CA ILE A 15 -3.61 1.45 -6.65
C ILE A 15 -2.91 2.32 -7.69
N ASP A 16 -3.54 3.44 -8.01
CA ASP A 16 -3.06 4.41 -8.97
C ASP A 16 -2.56 5.67 -8.24
N TYR A 17 -1.39 6.17 -8.65
CA TYR A 17 -0.66 7.29 -8.04
C TYR A 17 0.23 7.98 -9.09
N PRO A 18 0.61 9.27 -8.94
CA PRO A 18 1.44 9.97 -9.93
C PRO A 18 2.72 9.19 -10.29
N ARG A 19 3.01 9.02 -11.59
CA ARG A 19 4.12 8.16 -12.06
C ARG A 19 5.45 8.93 -12.07
N GLN A 20 5.35 10.26 -12.11
CA GLN A 20 6.45 11.18 -12.04
C GLN A 20 6.08 12.37 -11.17
N ASP A 21 7.09 12.96 -10.55
CA ASP A 21 7.03 14.24 -9.86
C ASP A 21 8.30 15.05 -10.16
N ASP A 22 8.51 16.14 -9.42
CA ASP A 22 9.65 17.03 -9.62
C ASP A 22 11.02 16.34 -9.45
N ASN A 23 11.05 15.18 -8.78
CA ASN A 23 12.26 14.38 -8.55
C ASN A 23 12.39 13.18 -9.51
N GLY A 24 11.54 13.07 -10.53
CA GLY A 24 11.60 12.03 -11.54
C GLY A 24 10.56 10.94 -11.34
N LEU A 25 10.93 9.67 -11.59
CA LEU A 25 10.00 8.55 -11.46
C LEU A 25 9.61 8.34 -9.99
N VAL A 26 8.31 8.21 -9.74
CA VAL A 26 7.79 7.88 -8.42
C VAL A 26 7.89 6.37 -8.23
N GLU A 27 8.86 5.99 -7.42
CA GLU A 27 9.17 4.61 -7.09
C GLU A 27 9.07 4.41 -5.59
N GLY A 28 8.80 3.18 -5.16
CA GLY A 28 8.70 2.89 -3.73
C GLY A 28 7.97 1.61 -3.42
N ARG A 29 7.44 1.53 -2.22
CA ARG A 29 6.55 0.44 -1.80
C ARG A 29 5.11 0.90 -1.84
N VAL A 30 4.31 0.24 -2.67
CA VAL A 30 2.86 0.40 -2.67
C VAL A 30 2.29 -0.43 -1.54
N LEU A 31 1.43 0.20 -0.74
CA LEU A 31 0.77 -0.39 0.40
C LEU A 31 -0.74 -0.24 0.24
N LEU A 32 -1.46 -1.35 0.39
CA LEU A 32 -2.91 -1.41 0.54
C LEU A 32 -3.24 -1.58 2.02
N PHE A 33 -4.14 -0.76 2.55
CA PHE A 33 -4.63 -0.85 3.93
C PHE A 33 -6.12 -1.15 3.95
N LEU A 34 -6.53 -2.01 4.88
CA LEU A 34 -7.93 -2.28 5.17
C LEU A 34 -8.19 -2.18 6.67
N SER A 35 -9.29 -1.54 7.05
CA SER A 35 -9.75 -1.53 8.46
C SER A 35 -11.26 -1.65 8.55
N GLN A 36 -11.76 -2.29 9.61
CA GLN A 36 -13.19 -2.38 9.91
C GLN A 36 -13.67 -1.27 10.84
N ASN A 37 -12.77 -0.44 11.38
CA ASN A 37 -13.14 0.72 12.20
C ASN A 37 -12.93 2.03 11.42
N ASP A 38 -13.73 3.05 11.74
CA ASP A 38 -13.75 4.36 11.09
C ASP A 38 -13.16 5.49 11.96
N GLU A 39 -12.51 5.15 13.08
CA GLU A 39 -11.98 6.13 14.02
C GLU A 39 -10.87 7.00 13.41
N LYS A 40 -10.07 6.41 12.51
CA LYS A 40 -8.94 7.05 11.81
C LYS A 40 -8.84 6.55 10.37
N GLU A 41 -7.98 7.15 9.56
CA GLU A 41 -7.66 6.58 8.23
C GLU A 41 -6.98 5.20 8.37
N PRO A 42 -7.27 4.21 7.51
CA PRO A 42 -6.69 2.86 7.61
C PRO A 42 -5.16 2.80 7.71
N ARG A 43 -4.43 3.69 7.01
CA ARG A 43 -2.95 3.76 7.09
C ARG A 43 -2.42 4.09 8.50
N LEU A 44 -3.26 4.63 9.38
CA LEU A 44 -2.93 5.03 10.75
C LEU A 44 -3.27 3.96 11.79
N GLN A 45 -3.71 2.77 11.35
CA GLN A 45 -4.28 1.74 12.22
C GLN A 45 -3.53 0.40 12.17
N ILE A 46 -2.30 0.41 11.66
CA ILE A 46 -1.43 -0.77 11.66
C ILE A 46 -0.59 -0.77 12.93
N SER A 47 -0.70 -1.85 13.72
CA SER A 47 0.01 -2.01 14.99
C SER A 47 0.12 -3.49 15.41
N ASP A 48 0.79 -3.74 16.55
CA ASP A 48 1.01 -5.11 17.07
C ASP A 48 -0.09 -5.60 18.02
N ASN A 49 -1.23 -4.92 18.05
CA ASN A 49 -2.39 -5.26 18.87
C ASN A 49 -3.41 -6.09 18.09
N SER A 50 -4.29 -6.80 18.81
CA SER A 50 -5.30 -7.69 18.21
C SER A 50 -6.33 -6.97 17.33
N THR A 51 -6.41 -5.64 17.43
CA THR A 51 -7.34 -4.79 16.67
C THR A 51 -6.66 -4.09 15.49
N THR A 52 -5.45 -4.50 15.11
CA THR A 52 -4.74 -3.94 13.95
C THR A 52 -5.56 -4.06 12.68
N GLY A 53 -5.45 -3.05 11.81
CA GLY A 53 -5.87 -3.18 10.42
C GLY A 53 -4.98 -4.17 9.65
N PHE A 54 -5.34 -4.35 8.38
CA PHE A 54 -4.61 -5.17 7.43
C PHE A 54 -3.74 -4.30 6.53
N VAL A 55 -2.54 -4.77 6.19
CA VAL A 55 -1.66 -4.13 5.22
C VAL A 55 -1.05 -5.17 4.26
N PHE A 56 -1.04 -4.85 2.97
CA PHE A 56 -0.42 -5.65 1.91
C PHE A 56 0.53 -4.78 1.11
N GLY A 57 1.70 -5.30 0.77
CA GLY A 57 2.78 -4.48 0.22
C GLY A 57 3.50 -5.10 -0.97
N VAL A 58 3.69 -4.30 -2.02
CA VAL A 58 4.46 -4.68 -3.21
C VAL A 58 5.37 -3.53 -3.63
N ASP A 59 6.58 -3.87 -4.09
CA ASP A 59 7.53 -2.88 -4.58
C ASP A 59 7.17 -2.44 -6.00
N ALA A 60 7.12 -1.13 -6.21
CA ALA A 60 6.85 -0.49 -7.49
C ALA A 60 8.11 0.24 -7.96
N ILE A 61 9.05 -0.54 -8.51
CA ILE A 61 10.34 -0.07 -9.00
C ILE A 61 10.36 -0.13 -10.53
N GLY A 62 10.88 0.93 -11.17
CA GLY A 62 10.94 1.10 -12.60
C GLY A 62 9.62 1.57 -13.20
N LYS A 63 9.46 1.36 -14.51
CA LYS A 63 8.26 1.78 -15.25
C LYS A 63 7.06 0.93 -14.86
N GLN A 64 6.04 1.57 -14.30
CA GLN A 64 4.80 0.92 -13.87
C GLN A 64 3.74 0.92 -14.98
N ALA A 65 2.77 0.02 -14.86
CA ALA A 65 1.63 -0.03 -15.76
C ALA A 65 0.81 1.29 -15.70
N PRO A 66 0.27 1.77 -16.83
CA PRO A 66 -0.54 2.99 -16.85
C PRO A 66 -1.79 2.91 -15.95
N ALA A 67 -2.33 1.72 -15.70
CA ALA A 67 -3.51 1.53 -14.86
C ALA A 67 -3.22 1.66 -13.35
N GLY A 68 -1.95 1.56 -12.93
CA GLY A 68 -1.55 1.48 -11.52
C GLY A 68 -0.94 0.12 -11.17
N VAL A 69 -0.67 -0.07 -9.88
CA VAL A 69 -0.08 -1.29 -9.33
C VAL A 69 -1.17 -2.20 -8.80
N THR A 70 -1.09 -3.48 -9.15
CA THR A 70 -2.04 -4.50 -8.69
C THR A 70 -1.60 -5.07 -7.34
N VAL A 71 -2.55 -5.19 -6.43
CA VAL A 71 -2.44 -5.95 -5.18
C VAL A 71 -3.54 -7.00 -5.19
N ASP A 72 -3.15 -8.27 -5.26
CA ASP A 72 -4.02 -9.44 -5.28
C ASP A 72 -3.55 -10.47 -4.22
N ASN A 73 -4.09 -11.68 -4.28
CA ASN A 73 -3.86 -12.73 -3.29
C ASN A 73 -2.43 -13.31 -3.29
N GLU A 74 -1.60 -13.00 -4.29
CA GLU A 74 -0.19 -13.38 -4.32
C GLU A 74 0.68 -12.42 -3.48
N ILE A 75 0.17 -11.24 -3.14
CA ILE A 75 0.90 -10.24 -2.39
C ILE A 75 0.84 -10.53 -0.89
N PHE A 76 2.02 -10.59 -0.28
CA PHE A 76 2.15 -10.83 1.15
C PHE A 76 1.57 -9.69 1.99
N GLY A 77 0.88 -10.06 3.07
CA GLY A 77 0.27 -9.11 4.00
C GLY A 77 0.52 -9.40 5.48
N TYR A 78 -0.07 -8.53 6.28
CA TYR A 78 -0.14 -8.60 7.74
C TYR A 78 -1.55 -8.14 8.19
N PRO A 79 -2.13 -8.73 9.25
CA PRO A 79 -1.63 -9.87 10.04
C PRO A 79 -1.82 -11.23 9.36
N VAL A 80 -2.53 -11.28 8.23
CA VAL A 80 -2.73 -12.50 7.43
C VAL A 80 -1.87 -12.45 6.17
N PRO A 81 -1.38 -13.60 5.68
CA PRO A 81 -0.39 -13.62 4.60
C PRO A 81 -0.99 -13.31 3.22
N SER A 82 -2.32 -13.46 3.03
CA SER A 82 -2.99 -13.24 1.74
C SER A 82 -4.32 -12.49 1.90
N LEU A 83 -4.75 -11.80 0.83
CA LEU A 83 -6.08 -11.18 0.75
C LEU A 83 -7.23 -12.20 0.91
N ASP A 84 -7.00 -13.46 0.54
CA ASP A 84 -8.01 -14.53 0.64
C ASP A 84 -8.27 -14.95 2.11
N ASP A 85 -7.34 -14.62 3.01
CA ASP A 85 -7.44 -14.91 4.44
C ASP A 85 -8.16 -13.80 5.23
N ILE A 86 -8.57 -12.72 4.57
CA ILE A 86 -9.35 -11.65 5.21
C ILE A 86 -10.77 -12.14 5.49
N PRO A 87 -11.33 -11.91 6.69
CA PRO A 87 -12.73 -12.22 6.95
C PRO A 87 -13.68 -11.46 6.01
N ALA A 88 -14.82 -12.06 5.66
CA ALA A 88 -15.86 -11.32 4.96
C ALA A 88 -16.41 -10.19 5.86
N GLY A 89 -16.66 -9.00 5.29
CA GLY A 89 -17.14 -7.86 6.05
C GLY A 89 -17.10 -6.54 5.30
N GLU A 90 -17.48 -5.47 6.00
CA GLU A 90 -17.29 -4.10 5.53
C GLU A 90 -15.92 -3.56 5.94
N TYR A 91 -15.23 -2.92 5.01
CA TYR A 91 -13.89 -2.39 5.19
C TYR A 91 -13.75 -0.98 4.63
N TRP A 92 -13.00 -0.14 5.33
CA TRP A 92 -12.38 1.04 4.79
C TRP A 92 -11.06 0.67 4.13
N VAL A 93 -10.95 0.96 2.83
CA VAL A 93 -9.77 0.67 2.03
C VAL A 93 -9.04 1.96 1.68
N GLN A 94 -7.73 1.94 1.87
CA GLN A 94 -6.83 3.04 1.54
C GLN A 94 -5.56 2.49 0.91
N GLY A 95 -4.86 3.30 0.14
CA GLY A 95 -3.61 2.92 -0.50
C GLY A 95 -2.65 4.08 -0.51
N LEU A 96 -1.38 3.74 -0.44
CA LEU A 96 -0.27 4.66 -0.27
C LEU A 96 0.91 4.14 -1.09
N ILE A 97 1.72 5.05 -1.63
CA ILE A 97 3.08 4.72 -2.05
C ILE A 97 4.07 5.39 -1.10
N HIS A 98 4.86 4.55 -0.43
CA HIS A 98 5.98 4.98 0.38
C HIS A 98 7.19 5.16 -0.53
N LYS A 99 7.51 6.42 -0.84
CA LYS A 99 8.50 6.76 -1.86
C LYS A 99 9.91 6.38 -1.46
N TYR A 100 10.64 5.77 -2.39
CA TYR A 100 12.06 5.48 -2.28
C TYR A 100 12.91 6.53 -2.98
N GLU A 101 14.15 6.64 -2.52
CA GLU A 101 15.21 7.41 -3.15
C GLU A 101 16.35 6.47 -3.55
N THR A 102 17.13 6.89 -4.54
CA THR A 102 18.29 6.13 -5.00
C THR A 102 19.53 6.59 -4.26
N PHE A 103 20.23 5.66 -3.63
CA PHE A 103 21.46 5.90 -2.90
C PHE A 103 22.63 5.21 -3.58
N ASP A 104 23.72 5.96 -3.75
CA ASP A 104 25.02 5.45 -4.15
C ASP A 104 25.85 5.19 -2.90
N LEU A 105 25.95 3.91 -2.51
CA LEU A 105 26.68 3.51 -1.31
C LEU A 105 28.20 3.57 -1.57
N LYS A 106 28.98 3.88 -0.53
CA LYS A 106 30.46 3.87 -0.60
C LYS A 106 31.06 2.52 -1.00
N THR A 107 30.31 1.43 -0.83
CA THR A 107 30.66 0.08 -1.26
C THR A 107 30.58 -0.12 -2.78
N GLY A 108 30.11 0.88 -3.54
CA GLY A 108 29.91 0.82 -4.99
C GLY A 108 28.55 0.28 -5.41
N HIS A 109 27.69 -0.10 -4.46
CA HIS A 109 26.32 -0.54 -4.74
C HIS A 109 25.35 0.64 -4.85
N ARG A 110 24.44 0.56 -5.83
CA ARG A 110 23.30 1.46 -5.96
C ARG A 110 22.05 0.77 -5.44
N VAL A 111 21.36 1.39 -4.48
CA VAL A 111 20.17 0.82 -3.83
C VAL A 111 19.01 1.83 -3.84
N LYS A 112 17.78 1.32 -3.74
CA LYS A 112 16.58 2.16 -3.56
C LYS A 112 16.00 1.90 -2.19
N LEU A 113 15.88 2.94 -1.38
CA LEU A 113 15.47 2.85 0.02
C LEU A 113 14.52 3.99 0.37
N PRO A 114 13.60 3.80 1.34
CA PRO A 114 12.88 4.92 1.91
C PRO A 114 13.86 5.87 2.62
N MET A 115 13.72 7.17 2.37
CA MET A 115 14.51 8.21 3.03
C MET A 115 13.71 8.78 4.21
N ASP A 116 14.36 8.93 5.37
CA ASP A 116 13.77 9.67 6.49
C ASP A 116 13.68 11.15 6.13
N ARG A 117 12.47 11.71 6.19
CA ARG A 117 12.17 13.12 5.90
C ARG A 117 11.79 13.88 7.16
N GLY A 118 12.26 13.41 8.32
CA GLY A 118 12.03 14.04 9.62
C GLY A 118 10.76 13.56 10.32
N GLU A 119 10.04 12.58 9.75
CA GLU A 119 8.93 11.89 10.39
C GLU A 119 9.37 10.83 11.40
N GLY A 120 10.66 10.52 11.45
CA GLY A 120 11.15 9.39 12.25
C GLY A 120 10.65 8.06 11.67
N GLN A 121 10.26 7.11 12.52
CA GLN A 121 9.79 5.79 12.07
C GLN A 121 8.30 5.78 11.63
N HIS A 122 7.72 6.95 11.32
CA HIS A 122 6.32 7.11 10.93
C HIS A 122 6.10 7.07 9.41
N TRP A 123 6.46 5.94 8.80
CA TRP A 123 6.37 5.70 7.35
C TRP A 123 4.99 5.97 6.73
N HIS A 124 3.91 5.75 7.49
CA HIS A 124 2.53 5.94 7.01
C HIS A 124 2.14 7.41 6.80
N SER A 125 2.94 8.35 7.32
CA SER A 125 2.76 9.80 7.19
C SER A 125 4.00 10.50 6.65
N ALA A 126 4.95 9.76 6.07
CA ALA A 126 6.18 10.35 5.58
C ALA A 126 5.89 11.45 4.55
N PRO A 127 6.46 12.65 4.71
CA PRO A 127 6.28 13.75 3.77
C PRO A 127 6.53 13.33 2.32
N GLY A 128 5.70 13.82 1.41
CA GLY A 128 5.81 13.54 -0.03
C GLY A 128 5.24 12.19 -0.49
N ASN A 129 4.79 11.31 0.41
CA ASN A 129 4.06 10.11 0.00
C ASN A 129 2.71 10.47 -0.62
N TYR A 130 2.33 9.76 -1.68
CA TYR A 130 0.97 9.85 -2.23
C TYR A 130 0.08 8.80 -1.57
N TYR A 131 -1.13 9.20 -1.18
CA TYR A 131 -2.13 8.29 -0.65
C TYR A 131 -3.53 8.70 -1.08
N SER A 132 -4.44 7.73 -1.12
CA SER A 132 -5.84 7.99 -1.47
C SER A 132 -6.65 8.42 -0.24
N THR A 133 -7.81 9.02 -0.50
CA THR A 133 -8.88 9.06 0.50
C THR A 133 -9.38 7.63 0.78
N PRO A 134 -9.77 7.30 2.02
CA PRO A 134 -10.38 6.02 2.34
C PRO A 134 -11.72 5.82 1.62
N LYS A 135 -12.02 4.59 1.20
CA LYS A 135 -13.30 4.21 0.59
C LYS A 135 -13.89 3.00 1.31
N LYS A 136 -15.18 3.06 1.63
CA LYS A 136 -15.90 1.92 2.22
C LYS A 136 -16.29 0.91 1.13
N VAL A 137 -16.02 -0.37 1.36
CA VAL A 137 -16.35 -1.49 0.47
C VAL A 137 -16.79 -2.71 1.28
N THR A 138 -17.62 -3.56 0.69
CA THR A 138 -17.92 -4.89 1.25
C THR A 138 -17.04 -5.92 0.56
N LEU A 139 -16.30 -6.71 1.33
CA LEU A 139 -15.39 -7.74 0.84
C LEU A 139 -15.86 -9.12 1.31
N ASP A 140 -15.76 -10.09 0.40
CA ASP A 140 -16.03 -11.50 0.68
C ASP A 140 -15.09 -12.31 -0.21
N PRO A 141 -13.86 -12.63 0.25
CA PRO A 141 -12.86 -13.29 -0.60
C PRO A 141 -13.24 -14.72 -1.02
N LYS A 142 -14.29 -15.31 -0.41
CA LYS A 142 -14.70 -16.70 -0.62
C LYS A 142 -15.93 -16.83 -1.53
N LYS A 143 -16.45 -15.73 -2.06
CA LYS A 143 -17.53 -15.71 -3.06
C LYS A 143 -16.98 -15.60 -4.48
#